data_AF-A0A954Y2T9-F1
#
_entry.id   AF-A0A954Y2T9-F1
#
_cell.length_a   1.000
_cell.length_b   1.000
_cell.length_c   1.000
_cell.angle_alpha   90.00
_cell.angle_beta   90.00
_cell.angle_gamma   90.00
#
_symmetry.space_group_name_H-M   'P 1'
#
loop_
_entity.id
_entity.type
_entity.pdbx_description
1 polymer ?
#
loop_
_entity_poly.entity_id
_entity_poly.type
_entity_poly.pdbx_seq_one_letter_code
_entity_poly.pdbx_strand_id
1 'polypeptide(L)'
;MRETPFKDDAPEEADRPSIEPPEGSHAIHPEPGSLFESNPINLEVLNELKGQHILRAGQFSFEQVTELCKLAAVLEKIEIWPYHPLDGKIAVTAFFEASTRTRTSFESAILRLDGKVISIADGSTTGQAKGESLADIGEMFNAYEDCVIMSHTETTAQ
;
A
#
# COMPACT_ATOMS: atom_id res chain seq x y z
N MET A 1 26.18 -20.98 14.09
CA MET A 1 24.91 -20.92 13.36
C MET A 1 25.09 -21.68 12.06
N ARG A 2 24.30 -22.72 11.80
CA ARG A 2 24.35 -23.46 10.53
C ARG A 2 23.41 -22.77 9.56
N GLU A 3 23.93 -22.34 8.41
CA GLU A 3 23.11 -21.89 7.29
C GLU A 3 22.42 -23.12 6.69
N THR A 4 21.09 -23.19 6.84
CA THR A 4 20.28 -24.05 6.00
C THR A 4 19.97 -23.30 4.72
N PRO A 5 20.22 -23.86 3.53
CA PRO A 5 19.84 -23.22 2.28
C PRO A 5 18.32 -22.99 2.29
N PHE A 6 17.88 -21.77 1.99
CA PHE A 6 16.49 -21.53 1.67
C PHE A 6 16.18 -22.33 0.41
N LYS A 7 15.39 -23.38 0.55
CA LYS A 7 14.84 -24.12 -0.59
C LYS A 7 13.68 -23.28 -1.11
N ASP A 8 13.77 -22.84 -2.36
CA ASP A 8 12.64 -22.31 -3.11
C ASP A 8 11.65 -23.45 -3.37
N ASP A 9 10.93 -23.86 -2.32
CA ASP A 9 9.76 -24.74 -2.42
C ASP A 9 8.51 -23.85 -2.61
N ALA A 10 8.59 -22.84 -3.49
CA ALA A 10 7.38 -22.26 -4.03
C ALA A 10 6.73 -23.35 -4.90
N PRO A 11 5.44 -23.69 -4.69
CA PRO A 11 4.79 -24.66 -5.56
C PRO A 11 4.94 -24.20 -7.00
N GLU A 12 5.39 -25.12 -7.86
CA GLU A 12 5.37 -24.94 -9.32
C GLU A 12 3.99 -24.39 -9.70
N GLU A 13 3.91 -23.48 -10.66
CA GLU A 13 2.69 -22.75 -11.02
C GLU A 13 1.48 -23.69 -11.27
N ALA A 14 1.77 -24.96 -11.60
CA ALA A 14 0.83 -26.06 -11.81
C ALA A 14 0.18 -26.66 -10.54
N ASP A 15 0.70 -26.44 -9.33
CA ASP A 15 0.22 -27.08 -8.08
C ASP A 15 -0.63 -26.14 -7.20
N ARG A 16 -0.97 -24.95 -7.72
CA ARG A 16 -1.94 -24.06 -7.10
C ARG A 16 -3.34 -24.59 -7.39
N PRO A 17 -4.24 -24.73 -6.40
CA PRO A 17 -5.61 -25.11 -6.68
C PRO A 17 -6.22 -24.07 -7.63
N SER A 18 -6.44 -24.48 -8.88
CA SER A 18 -7.17 -23.68 -9.86
C SER A 18 -8.61 -23.62 -9.38
N ILE A 19 -8.97 -22.51 -8.72
CA ILE A 19 -10.37 -22.23 -8.40
C ILE A 19 -11.00 -21.80 -9.72
N GLU A 20 -11.55 -22.78 -10.44
CA GLU A 20 -12.31 -22.48 -11.65
C GLU A 20 -13.52 -21.62 -11.26
N PRO A 21 -13.75 -20.50 -11.95
CA PRO A 21 -14.88 -19.65 -11.65
C PRO A 21 -16.20 -20.38 -11.92
N PRO A 22 -17.25 -20.12 -11.13
CA PRO A 22 -18.54 -20.80 -11.29
C PRO A 22 -19.12 -20.60 -12.70
N GLU A 23 -19.79 -21.61 -13.24
CA GLU A 23 -20.37 -21.56 -14.59
C GLU A 23 -21.28 -20.34 -14.77
N GLY A 24 -21.02 -19.54 -15.81
CA GLY A 24 -21.71 -18.28 -16.08
C GLY A 24 -21.09 -17.04 -15.42
N SER A 25 -20.05 -17.23 -14.59
CA SER A 25 -19.20 -16.14 -14.13
C SER A 25 -18.30 -15.70 -15.29
N HIS A 26 -18.50 -14.48 -15.79
CA HIS A 26 -17.42 -13.73 -16.39
C HIS A 26 -16.45 -13.37 -15.27
N ALA A 27 -15.71 -14.35 -14.73
CA ALA A 27 -14.61 -14.04 -13.83
C ALA A 27 -13.55 -13.38 -14.68
N ILE A 28 -13.67 -12.07 -14.78
CA ILE A 28 -12.65 -11.19 -15.30
C ILE A 28 -11.56 -11.26 -14.22
N HIS A 29 -10.69 -12.27 -14.27
CA HIS A 29 -9.28 -11.94 -14.20
C HIS A 29 -9.07 -11.15 -15.48
N PRO A 30 -9.11 -9.80 -15.46
CA PRO A 30 -8.85 -9.07 -16.68
C PRO A 30 -7.44 -9.49 -17.05
N GLU A 31 -7.28 -10.19 -18.17
CA GLU A 31 -5.96 -10.44 -18.75
C GLU A 31 -5.34 -9.05 -18.93
N PRO A 32 -4.39 -8.62 -18.08
CA PRO A 32 -4.07 -7.19 -17.97
C PRO A 32 -3.46 -6.66 -19.26
N GLY A 33 -2.89 -7.55 -20.08
CA GLY A 33 -2.28 -7.22 -21.36
C GLY A 33 -3.24 -6.51 -22.33
N SER A 34 -4.50 -6.94 -22.43
CA SER A 34 -5.49 -6.31 -23.32
C SER A 34 -6.35 -5.26 -22.64
N LEU A 35 -6.34 -5.19 -21.30
CA LEU A 35 -7.13 -4.25 -20.51
C LEU A 35 -6.81 -2.79 -20.85
N PHE A 36 -5.56 -2.50 -21.21
CA PHE A 36 -5.08 -1.14 -21.49
C PHE A 36 -5.03 -0.78 -22.97
N GLU A 37 -5.12 -1.75 -23.89
CA GLU A 37 -5.08 -1.49 -25.34
C GLU A 37 -6.31 -0.69 -25.81
N SER A 38 -7.46 -0.94 -25.19
CA SER A 38 -8.74 -0.29 -25.51
C SER A 38 -9.21 0.70 -24.44
N ASN A 39 -8.55 0.74 -23.28
CA ASN A 39 -8.96 1.53 -22.13
C ASN A 39 -7.73 1.94 -21.29
N PRO A 40 -6.94 2.93 -21.75
CA PRO A 40 -5.76 3.39 -21.04
C PRO A 40 -6.14 3.97 -19.66
N ILE A 41 -5.14 4.03 -18.77
CA ILE A 41 -5.31 4.67 -17.47
C ILE A 41 -5.57 6.16 -17.68
N ASN A 42 -6.65 6.68 -17.09
CA ASN A 42 -6.91 8.10 -17.05
C ASN A 42 -6.11 8.74 -15.91
N LEU A 43 -4.95 9.31 -16.26
CA LEU A 43 -4.06 9.97 -15.31
C LEU A 43 -4.64 11.28 -14.75
N GLU A 44 -5.58 11.94 -15.45
CA GLU A 44 -6.20 13.16 -14.95
C GLU A 44 -7.03 12.89 -13.69
N VAL A 45 -7.80 11.79 -13.70
CA VAL A 45 -8.58 11.32 -12.54
C VAL A 45 -7.66 10.96 -11.37
N LEU A 46 -6.55 10.27 -11.64
CA LEU A 46 -5.58 9.93 -10.58
C LEU A 46 -4.86 11.16 -10.02
N ASN A 47 -4.62 12.18 -10.84
CA ASN A 47 -3.99 13.42 -10.40
C ASN A 47 -4.85 14.19 -9.39
N GLU A 48 -6.16 13.99 -9.37
CA GLU A 48 -7.05 14.57 -8.35
C GLU A 48 -6.73 14.08 -6.93
N LEU A 49 -6.13 12.87 -6.82
CA LEU A 49 -5.74 12.29 -5.54
C LEU A 49 -4.42 12.85 -5.00
N LYS A 50 -3.69 13.62 -5.80
CA LYS A 50 -2.38 14.16 -5.41
C LYS A 50 -2.51 15.11 -4.23
N GLY A 51 -1.81 14.79 -3.14
CA GLY A 51 -1.82 15.58 -1.90
C GLY A 51 -3.08 15.42 -1.05
N GLN A 52 -4.00 14.51 -1.41
CA GLN A 52 -5.19 14.24 -0.62
C GLN A 52 -4.91 13.25 0.51
N HIS A 53 -5.55 13.45 1.65
CA HIS A 53 -5.53 12.48 2.75
C HIS A 53 -6.49 11.33 2.46
N ILE A 54 -6.04 10.08 2.72
CA ILE A 54 -6.86 8.88 2.57
C ILE A 54 -7.33 8.40 3.95
N LEU A 55 -8.56 8.80 4.30
CA LEU A 55 -9.14 8.53 5.62
C LEU A 55 -10.22 7.45 5.58
N ARG A 56 -10.94 7.33 4.46
CA ARG A 56 -12.08 6.40 4.34
C ARG A 56 -12.24 5.92 2.90
N ALA A 57 -12.67 4.66 2.72
CA ALA A 57 -12.94 4.13 1.39
C ALA A 57 -14.03 4.91 0.63
N GLY A 58 -15.01 5.48 1.34
CA GLY A 58 -16.09 6.27 0.72
C GLY A 58 -15.69 7.65 0.19
N GLN A 59 -14.41 8.03 0.26
CA GLN A 59 -13.94 9.31 -0.31
C GLN A 59 -13.71 9.24 -1.83
N PHE A 60 -13.57 8.04 -2.37
CA PHE A 60 -13.25 7.83 -3.77
C PHE A 60 -14.53 7.78 -4.62
N SER A 61 -14.49 8.41 -5.79
CA SER A 61 -15.50 8.19 -6.82
C SER A 61 -15.34 6.81 -7.45
N PHE A 62 -16.42 6.30 -8.08
CA PHE A 62 -16.34 5.03 -8.82
C PHE A 62 -15.26 5.05 -9.91
N GLU A 63 -15.11 6.20 -10.58
CA GLU A 63 -14.08 6.39 -11.60
C GLU A 63 -12.67 6.35 -10.99
N GLN A 64 -12.45 7.04 -9.87
CA GLN A 64 -11.16 7.01 -9.15
C GLN A 64 -10.78 5.59 -8.70
N VAL A 65 -11.74 4.82 -8.16
CA VAL A 65 -11.50 3.42 -7.79
C VAL A 65 -11.13 2.59 -9.02
N THR A 66 -11.83 2.79 -10.13
CA THR A 66 -11.57 2.07 -11.39
C THR A 66 -10.17 2.35 -11.91
N GLU A 67 -9.74 3.61 -11.94
CA GLU A 67 -8.40 4.00 -12.38
C GLU A 67 -7.30 3.55 -11.41
N LEU A 68 -7.58 3.52 -10.11
CA LEU A 68 -6.66 2.99 -9.10
C LEU A 68 -6.45 1.47 -9.26
N CYS A 69 -7.52 0.71 -9.50
CA CYS A 69 -7.44 -0.73 -9.76
C CYS A 69 -6.67 -1.03 -11.06
N LYS A 70 -6.89 -0.23 -12.10
CA LYS A 70 -6.12 -0.29 -13.34
C LYS A 70 -4.63 -0.05 -13.10
N LEU A 71 -4.26 0.99 -12.35
CA LEU A 71 -2.87 1.26 -11.99
C LEU A 71 -2.25 0.11 -11.19
N ALA A 72 -2.97 -0.45 -10.22
CA ALA A 72 -2.51 -1.60 -9.44
C ALA A 72 -2.22 -2.82 -10.34
N ALA A 73 -3.10 -3.11 -11.30
CA ALA A 73 -2.90 -4.20 -12.26
C ALA A 73 -1.67 -3.98 -13.18
N VAL A 74 -1.37 -2.73 -13.56
CA VAL A 74 -0.12 -2.41 -14.28
C VAL A 74 1.09 -2.67 -13.40
N LEU A 75 1.08 -2.16 -12.16
CA LEU A 75 2.19 -2.31 -11.21
C LEU A 75 2.49 -3.77 -10.85
N GLU A 76 1.50 -4.66 -10.96
CA GLU A 76 1.69 -6.11 -10.78
C GLU A 76 2.46 -6.76 -11.95
N LYS A 77 2.36 -6.21 -13.17
CA LYS A 77 2.95 -6.78 -14.38
C LYS A 77 4.29 -6.17 -14.76
N ILE A 78 4.58 -4.95 -14.31
CA ILE A 78 5.82 -4.26 -14.64
C ILE A 78 6.84 -4.40 -13.50
N GLU A 79 8.11 -4.50 -13.87
CA GLU A 79 9.19 -4.23 -12.93
C GLU A 79 9.25 -2.72 -12.69
N ILE A 80 8.74 -2.28 -11.54
CA ILE A 80 8.64 -0.85 -11.21
C ILE A 80 9.96 -0.25 -10.69
N TRP A 81 10.84 -1.09 -10.13
CA TRP A 81 12.11 -0.67 -9.52
C TRP A 81 12.98 0.24 -10.42
N PRO A 82 13.16 -0.01 -11.74
CA PRO A 82 13.98 0.83 -12.61
C PRO A 82 13.51 2.29 -12.72
N TYR A 83 12.25 2.57 -12.39
CA TYR A 83 11.66 3.91 -12.49
C TYR A 83 11.82 4.73 -11.21
N HIS A 84 12.25 4.12 -10.11
CA HIS A 84 12.52 4.77 -8.83
C HIS A 84 11.44 5.81 -8.40
N PRO A 85 10.14 5.45 -8.43
CA PRO A 85 9.06 6.43 -8.33
C PRO A 85 8.98 7.18 -6.99
N LEU A 86 9.56 6.62 -5.92
CA LEU A 86 9.64 7.24 -4.60
C LEU A 86 11.08 7.53 -4.16
N ASP A 87 12.04 7.64 -5.07
CA ASP A 87 13.41 8.01 -4.70
C ASP A 87 13.45 9.36 -3.96
N GLY A 88 14.22 9.39 -2.88
CA GLY A 88 14.31 10.51 -1.95
C GLY A 88 13.10 10.71 -1.05
N LYS A 89 12.02 9.93 -1.19
CA LYS A 89 10.81 10.05 -0.37
C LYS A 89 10.87 9.21 0.89
N ILE A 90 10.37 9.77 1.98
CA ILE A 90 10.30 9.11 3.28
C ILE A 90 8.83 8.93 3.65
N ALA A 91 8.47 7.72 4.08
CA ALA A 91 7.17 7.43 4.66
C ALA A 91 7.32 6.96 6.12
N VAL A 92 6.46 7.46 6.99
CA VAL A 92 6.34 6.99 8.38
C VAL A 92 5.19 5.98 8.47
N THR A 93 5.45 4.82 9.09
CA THR A 93 4.42 3.82 9.43
C THR A 93 4.17 3.84 10.94
N ALA A 94 3.02 4.33 11.37
CA ALA A 94 2.62 4.47 12.77
C ALA A 94 1.43 3.54 13.09
N PHE A 95 1.71 2.35 13.61
CA PHE A 95 0.69 1.37 13.98
C PHE A 95 0.66 1.22 15.50
N PHE A 96 -0.33 1.86 16.14
CA PHE A 96 -0.46 1.89 17.61
C PHE A 96 -1.03 0.59 18.20
N GLU A 97 -1.53 -0.32 17.35
CA GLU A 97 -2.03 -1.64 17.72
C GLU A 97 -1.41 -2.73 16.83
N ALA A 98 -1.46 -3.98 17.31
CA ALA A 98 -0.85 -5.12 16.62
C ALA A 98 -1.47 -5.35 15.23
N SER A 99 -0.77 -4.91 14.18
CA SER A 99 -1.22 -5.03 12.78
C SER A 99 -0.06 -5.39 11.85
N THR A 100 0.65 -6.47 12.17
CA THR A 100 1.86 -6.91 11.47
C THR A 100 1.65 -7.07 9.96
N ARG A 101 0.52 -7.67 9.54
CA ARG A 101 0.24 -7.90 8.11
C ARG A 101 0.11 -6.59 7.35
N THR A 102 -0.66 -5.65 7.89
CA THR A 102 -0.93 -4.35 7.26
C THR A 102 0.31 -3.47 7.25
N ARG A 103 1.03 -3.40 8.38
CA ARG A 103 2.29 -2.65 8.46
C ARG A 103 3.27 -3.17 7.43
N THR A 104 3.58 -4.47 7.46
CA THR A 104 4.57 -5.06 6.56
C THR A 104 4.16 -4.92 5.09
N SER A 105 2.87 -4.98 4.73
CA SER A 105 2.45 -4.76 3.34
C SER A 105 2.73 -3.34 2.85
N PHE A 106 2.51 -2.32 3.69
CA PHE A 106 2.83 -0.94 3.33
C PHE A 106 4.32 -0.69 3.22
N GLU A 107 5.11 -1.14 4.20
CA GLU A 107 6.57 -1.00 4.18
C GLU A 107 7.17 -1.69 2.96
N SER A 108 6.69 -2.91 2.67
CA SER A 108 7.05 -3.68 1.49
C SER A 108 6.74 -2.96 0.18
N ALA A 109 5.61 -2.26 0.08
CA ALA A 109 5.24 -1.48 -1.09
C ALA A 109 6.13 -0.25 -1.27
N ILE A 110 6.38 0.51 -0.19
CA ILE A 110 7.25 1.70 -0.21
C ILE A 110 8.67 1.33 -0.64
N LEU A 111 9.24 0.28 -0.05
CA LEU A 111 10.60 -0.18 -0.38
C LEU A 111 10.71 -0.65 -1.84
N ARG A 112 9.68 -1.32 -2.38
CA ARG A 112 9.63 -1.73 -3.80
C ARG A 112 9.60 -0.56 -4.78
N LEU A 113 9.06 0.56 -4.34
CA LEU A 113 8.98 1.81 -5.09
C LEU A 113 10.22 2.70 -4.89
N ASP A 114 11.27 2.17 -4.24
CA ASP A 114 12.52 2.85 -3.89
C ASP A 114 12.38 3.97 -2.85
N GLY A 115 11.29 3.96 -2.09
CA GLY A 115 11.08 4.86 -0.96
C GLY A 115 11.78 4.39 0.31
N LYS A 116 11.88 5.29 1.29
CA LYS A 116 12.41 5.02 2.63
C LYS A 116 11.29 4.92 3.64
N VAL A 117 11.49 4.10 4.67
CA VAL A 117 10.50 3.85 5.71
C VAL A 117 11.09 4.16 7.09
N ILE A 118 10.34 4.91 7.89
CA ILE A 118 10.57 5.06 9.33
C ILE A 118 9.41 4.36 10.04
N SER A 119 9.69 3.20 10.64
CA SER A 119 8.67 2.39 11.30
C SER A 119 8.56 2.72 12.79
N ILE A 120 7.34 3.02 13.22
CA ILE A 120 6.97 3.27 14.61
C ILE A 120 6.04 2.14 15.04
N ALA A 121 6.62 1.18 15.75
CA ALA A 121 6.01 -0.13 15.98
C ALA A 121 5.20 -0.24 17.27
N ASP A 122 5.23 0.76 18.17
CA ASP A 122 4.70 0.56 19.52
C ASP A 122 4.14 1.84 20.14
N GLY A 123 2.81 1.87 20.29
CA GLY A 123 2.07 2.92 20.97
C GLY A 123 2.51 3.14 22.43
N SER A 124 3.07 2.11 23.06
CA SER A 124 3.58 2.17 24.43
C SER A 124 4.96 2.82 24.55
N THR A 125 5.68 3.03 23.45
CA THR A 125 6.97 3.76 23.42
C THR A 125 6.87 5.14 22.76
N THR A 126 5.80 5.39 22.01
CA THR A 126 5.50 6.70 21.42
C THR A 126 4.88 7.68 22.41
N GLY A 127 4.89 8.97 22.05
CA GLY A 127 4.33 10.10 22.80
C GLY A 127 3.01 9.87 23.55
N GLN A 128 2.11 9.05 23.01
CA GLN A 128 0.87 8.67 23.68
C GLN A 128 1.09 8.07 25.09
N ALA A 129 2.12 7.25 25.28
CA ALA A 129 2.48 6.69 26.58
C ALA A 129 3.03 7.75 27.57
N LYS A 130 3.47 8.90 27.04
CA LYS A 130 3.94 10.07 27.80
C LYS A 130 2.91 11.21 27.88
N GLY A 131 1.72 11.02 27.33
CA GLY A 131 0.65 12.02 27.32
C GLY A 131 0.74 13.09 26.22
N GLU A 132 1.56 12.89 25.19
CA GLU A 132 1.54 13.74 23.99
C GLU A 132 0.24 13.51 23.20
N SER A 133 -0.33 14.58 22.64
CA SER A 133 -1.54 14.47 21.84
C SER A 133 -1.22 13.89 20.46
N LEU A 134 -2.22 13.26 19.83
CA LEU A 134 -2.09 12.81 18.43
C LEU A 134 -1.76 13.97 17.47
N ALA A 135 -2.20 15.19 17.79
CA ALA A 135 -1.87 16.38 17.03
C ALA A 135 -0.38 16.71 17.12
N ASP A 136 0.22 16.65 18.31
CA ASP A 136 1.66 16.88 18.50
C ASP A 136 2.49 15.81 17.78
N ILE A 137 2.04 14.55 17.84
CA ILE A 137 2.67 13.44 17.12
C ILE A 137 2.58 13.66 15.60
N GLY A 138 1.43 14.10 15.10
CA GLY A 138 1.23 14.42 13.69
C GLY A 138 2.06 15.62 13.21
N GLU A 139 2.20 16.66 14.04
CA GLU A 139 3.06 17.80 13.74
C GLU A 139 4.54 17.41 13.73
N MET A 140 4.95 16.55 14.66
CA MET A 140 6.28 15.98 14.68
C MET A 140 6.57 15.17 13.40
N PHE A 141 5.62 14.36 12.94
CA PHE A 141 5.74 13.62 11.68
C PHE A 141 5.96 14.57 10.50
N ASN A 142 5.15 15.61 10.34
CA ASN A 142 5.28 16.55 9.22
C ASN A 142 6.69 17.16 9.02
N ALA A 143 7.56 17.14 10.04
CA ALA A 143 8.95 17.59 9.95
C ALA A 143 9.93 16.56 9.34
N TYR A 144 9.58 15.27 9.30
CA TYR A 144 10.49 14.16 8.98
C TYR A 144 10.12 13.39 7.71
N GLU A 145 8.88 13.46 7.23
CA GLU A 145 8.42 12.62 6.13
C GLU A 145 7.61 13.32 5.03
N ASP A 146 7.43 12.60 3.92
CA ASP A 146 6.55 13.00 2.81
C ASP A 146 5.15 12.36 2.93
N CYS A 147 5.00 11.28 3.70
CA CYS A 147 3.75 10.53 3.85
C CYS A 147 3.66 9.79 5.19
N VAL A 148 2.50 9.87 5.86
CA VAL A 148 2.21 9.10 7.08
C VAL A 148 1.14 8.04 6.80
N ILE A 149 1.42 6.82 7.22
CA ILE A 149 0.46 5.71 7.25
C ILE A 149 0.21 5.38 8.71
N MET A 150 -1.00 5.69 9.17
CA MET A 150 -1.37 5.58 10.58
C MET A 150 -2.56 4.64 10.79
N SER A 151 -2.50 3.86 11.86
CA SER A 151 -3.62 3.06 12.36
C SER A 151 -3.81 3.32 13.85
N HIS A 152 -4.97 3.88 14.22
CA HIS A 152 -5.32 4.25 15.59
C HIS A 152 -6.83 3.97 15.86
N THR A 153 -7.19 3.66 17.10
CA THR A 153 -8.57 3.28 17.47
C THR A 153 -9.49 4.45 17.83
N GLU A 154 -8.97 5.60 18.24
CA GLU A 154 -9.81 6.80 18.36
C GLU A 154 -10.10 7.38 16.97
N THR A 155 -11.39 7.44 16.64
CA THR A 155 -11.89 7.90 15.33
C THR A 155 -12.21 9.40 15.32
N THR A 156 -11.81 10.14 16.36
CA THR A 156 -12.08 11.58 16.46
C THR A 156 -10.99 12.36 15.73
N ALA A 157 -11.00 12.27 14.40
CA ALA A 157 -10.36 13.29 13.57
C ALA A 157 -11.25 14.55 13.65
N GLN A 158 -10.78 15.58 14.37
CA GLN A 158 -11.37 16.92 14.28
C GLN A 158 -10.84 17.65 13.05
#